data_AF-A0A7X8LEW9-F1
#
_entry.id   AF-A0A7X8LEW9-F1
#
_cell.length_a   1.000
_cell.length_b   1.000
_cell.length_c   1.000
_cell.angle_alpha   90.00
_cell.angle_beta   90.00
_cell.angle_gamma   90.00
#
_symmetry.space_group_name_H-M   'P 1'
#
loop_
_entity.id
_entity.type
_entity.pdbx_description
1 polymer ?
#
loop_
_entity_poly.entity_id
_entity_poly.type
_entity_poly.pdbx_seq_one_letter_code
_entity_poly.pdbx_strand_id
1 'polypeptide(L)'
;MEKSLNMTYTNIFRQVNTKLSKEDLMMLSPLQLAYIGDAVYELLIRTYLLDRDLSVNQLHKTTTKYVKAKAQSELIHKVEFMLTDEEKSYVKKGRNTKINSSPKNADILDYKYATGFECLFGYLYLSNQDLRLIEIFKIMME
;
A
#
# COMPACT_ATOMS: atom_id res chain seq x y z
N MET A 1 30.45 -7.90 -7.40
CA MET A 1 29.22 -7.29 -7.97
C MET A 1 28.12 -8.30 -7.79
N GLU A 2 27.46 -8.26 -6.62
CA GLU A 2 26.52 -9.30 -6.21
C GLU A 2 25.27 -9.29 -7.09
N LYS A 3 24.89 -10.51 -7.49
CA LYS A 3 23.70 -10.84 -8.24
C LYS A 3 22.50 -10.23 -7.51
N SER A 4 21.91 -9.19 -8.09
CA SER A 4 20.57 -8.72 -7.71
C SER A 4 19.65 -9.93 -7.58
N LEU A 5 18.94 -10.04 -6.46
CA LEU A 5 17.92 -11.06 -6.19
C LEU A 5 16.87 -11.09 -7.31
N ASN A 6 17.18 -11.75 -8.43
CA ASN A 6 16.21 -12.17 -9.42
C ASN A 6 15.55 -13.45 -8.89
N MET A 7 14.76 -13.25 -7.83
CA MET A 7 13.83 -14.23 -7.30
C MET A 7 12.64 -14.32 -8.26
N THR A 8 12.51 -15.48 -8.88
CA THR A 8 11.43 -15.91 -9.77
C THR A 8 10.07 -15.39 -9.27
N TYR A 9 9.31 -14.73 -10.17
CA TYR A 9 8.10 -13.92 -9.96
C TYR A 9 6.87 -14.60 -9.32
N THR A 10 7.04 -15.42 -8.29
CA THR A 10 5.94 -16.03 -7.56
C THR A 10 5.89 -15.46 -6.14
N ASN A 11 4.91 -14.60 -5.87
CA ASN A 11 4.67 -14.09 -4.54
C ASN A 11 4.07 -15.18 -3.64
N ILE A 12 4.93 -15.84 -2.87
CA ILE A 12 4.56 -16.96 -1.98
C ILE A 12 3.49 -16.59 -0.96
N PHE A 13 3.40 -15.32 -0.57
CA PHE A 13 2.43 -14.86 0.42
C PHE A 13 1.00 -14.96 -0.09
N ARG A 14 0.76 -14.95 -1.41
CA ARG A 14 -0.59 -15.14 -1.97
C ARG A 14 -1.04 -16.60 -1.96
N GLN A 15 -0.10 -17.54 -1.92
CA GLN A 15 -0.41 -18.97 -1.89
C GLN A 15 -1.01 -19.43 -0.54
N VAL A 16 -0.90 -18.62 0.52
CA VAL A 16 -1.48 -18.94 1.84
C VAL A 16 -3.01 -18.98 1.82
N ASN A 17 -3.64 -18.31 0.85
CA ASN A 17 -5.09 -18.32 0.69
C ASN A 17 -5.48 -19.18 -0.52
N THR A 18 -5.81 -20.44 -0.26
CA THR A 18 -6.17 -21.42 -1.30
C THR A 18 -7.65 -21.39 -1.70
N LYS A 19 -8.46 -20.56 -1.03
CA LYS A 19 -9.92 -20.49 -1.24
C LYS A 19 -10.40 -19.23 -1.96
N LEU A 20 -9.59 -18.18 -1.97
CA LEU A 20 -9.96 -16.90 -2.56
C LEU A 20 -9.82 -16.94 -4.09
N SER A 21 -10.95 -16.92 -4.79
CA SER A 21 -11.00 -16.85 -6.25
C SER A 21 -10.77 -15.42 -6.76
N LYS A 22 -10.60 -15.27 -8.08
CA LYS A 22 -10.50 -13.95 -8.72
C LYS A 22 -11.82 -13.18 -8.60
N GLU A 23 -12.95 -13.88 -8.65
CA GLU A 23 -14.28 -13.32 -8.47
C GLU A 23 -14.47 -12.79 -7.04
N ASP A 24 -13.97 -13.52 -6.04
CA ASP A 24 -14.02 -13.07 -4.63
C ASP A 24 -13.22 -11.77 -4.42
N LEU A 25 -12.10 -11.59 -5.13
CA LEU A 25 -11.32 -10.35 -5.06
C LEU A 25 -12.12 -9.13 -5.49
N MET A 26 -12.99 -9.28 -6.49
CA MET A 26 -13.86 -8.20 -6.96
C MET A 26 -14.96 -7.86 -5.94
N MET A 27 -15.28 -8.80 -5.04
CA MET A 27 -16.31 -8.66 -4.01
C MET A 27 -15.76 -8.14 -2.67
N LEU A 28 -14.43 -8.03 -2.52
CA LEU A 28 -13.84 -7.50 -1.30
C LEU A 28 -14.28 -6.05 -1.05
N SER A 29 -14.67 -5.78 0.19
CA SER A 29 -14.97 -4.43 0.63
C SER A 29 -13.71 -3.56 0.62
N PRO A 30 -13.85 -2.22 0.50
CA PRO A 30 -12.70 -1.32 0.58
C PRO A 30 -11.87 -1.51 1.85
N LEU A 31 -12.50 -1.74 3.01
CA LEU A 31 -11.77 -1.98 4.25
C LEU A 31 -10.95 -3.27 4.26
N GLN A 32 -11.43 -4.33 3.59
CA GLN A 32 -10.65 -5.56 3.43
C GLN A 32 -9.44 -5.36 2.51
N LEU A 33 -9.59 -4.56 1.45
CA LEU A 33 -8.46 -4.19 0.59
C LEU A 33 -7.46 -3.32 1.34
N ALA A 34 -7.93 -2.32 2.07
CA ALA A 34 -7.08 -1.46 2.89
C ALA A 34 -6.30 -2.26 3.94
N TYR A 35 -6.97 -3.22 4.60
CA TYR A 35 -6.35 -4.07 5.61
C TYR A 35 -5.09 -4.80 5.10
N ILE A 36 -5.16 -5.43 3.92
CA ILE A 36 -3.98 -6.10 3.34
C ILE A 36 -3.00 -5.10 2.72
N GLY A 37 -3.51 -4.00 2.15
CA GLY A 37 -2.69 -2.98 1.52
C GLY A 37 -1.77 -2.23 2.49
N ASP A 38 -2.25 -1.96 3.71
CA ASP A 38 -1.44 -1.40 4.80
C ASP A 38 -0.23 -2.30 5.11
N ALA A 39 -0.46 -3.60 5.28
CA ALA A 39 0.61 -4.57 5.54
C ALA A 39 1.61 -4.67 4.38
N VAL A 40 1.12 -4.63 3.13
CA VAL A 40 1.98 -4.64 1.94
C VAL A 40 2.86 -3.40 1.91
N TYR A 41 2.29 -2.21 2.11
CA TYR A 41 3.05 -0.97 2.08
C TYR A 41 4.06 -0.86 3.24
N GLU A 42 3.67 -1.27 4.44
CA GLU A 42 4.58 -1.37 5.61
C GLU A 42 5.80 -2.23 5.28
N LEU A 43 5.60 -3.39 4.64
CA LEU A 43 6.69 -4.27 4.25
C LEU A 43 7.60 -3.63 3.18
N LEU A 44 7.03 -2.95 2.18
CA LEU A 44 7.81 -2.23 1.16
C LEU A 44 8.70 -1.16 1.78
N ILE A 45 8.13 -0.32 2.67
CA ILE A 45 8.90 0.74 3.34
C ILE A 45 9.98 0.15 4.23
N ARG A 46 9.67 -0.86 5.04
CA ARG A 46 10.68 -1.54 5.87
C ARG A 46 11.81 -2.08 5.00
N THR A 47 11.49 -2.74 3.89
CA THR A 47 12.48 -3.29 2.95
C THR A 47 13.32 -2.17 2.32
N TYR A 48 12.70 -1.07 1.89
CA TYR A 48 13.35 0.09 1.30
C TYR A 48 14.32 0.81 2.26
N LEU A 49 14.12 0.70 3.57
CA LEU A 49 14.96 1.36 4.57
C LEU A 49 16.12 0.49 5.08
N LEU A 50 16.13 -0.82 4.79
CA LEU A 50 17.11 -1.76 5.35
C LEU A 50 18.54 -1.59 4.81
N ASP A 51 18.72 -0.94 3.66
CA ASP A 51 20.05 -0.66 3.09
C ASP A 51 20.73 0.56 3.74
N ARG A 52 20.02 1.28 4.60
CA ARG A 52 20.51 2.46 5.31
C ARG A 52 21.18 2.00 6.60
N ASP A 53 22.38 2.52 6.89
CA ASP A 53 23.13 2.26 8.12
C ASP A 53 22.44 2.90 9.34
N LEU A 54 21.27 2.36 9.70
CA LEU A 54 20.36 2.84 10.72
C LEU A 54 20.15 1.75 11.77
N SER A 55 20.17 2.16 13.04
CA SER A 55 19.75 1.29 14.15
C SER A 55 18.27 0.90 14.02
N VAL A 56 17.86 -0.21 14.64
CA VAL A 56 16.46 -0.67 14.67
C VAL A 56 15.48 0.41 15.17
N ASN A 57 15.90 1.20 16.17
CA ASN A 57 15.09 2.32 16.67
C ASN A 57 14.91 3.43 15.61
N GLN A 58 15.98 3.75 14.88
CA GLN A 58 15.92 4.72 13.78
C GLN A 58 15.08 4.19 12.61
N LEU A 59 15.18 2.89 12.27
CA LEU A 59 14.33 2.24 11.27
C LEU A 59 12.86 2.40 11.66
N HIS A 60 12.48 1.99 12.87
CA HIS A 60 11.08 2.10 13.32
C HIS A 60 10.56 3.55 13.26
N LYS A 61 11.32 4.51 13.80
CA LYS A 61 10.96 5.93 13.74
C LYS A 61 10.83 6.45 12.32
N THR A 62 11.67 5.97 11.41
CA THR A 62 11.68 6.39 10.01
C THR A 62 10.49 5.78 9.27
N THR A 63 10.23 4.48 9.44
CA THR A 63 9.05 3.79 8.90
C THR A 63 7.77 4.51 9.30
N THR A 64 7.58 4.83 10.58
CA THR A 64 6.39 5.55 11.09
C THR A 64 6.14 6.89 10.37
N LYS A 65 7.19 7.56 9.88
CA LYS A 65 7.02 8.81 9.12
C LYS A 65 6.41 8.58 7.74
N TYR A 66 6.67 7.44 7.11
CA TYR A 66 6.14 7.08 5.79
C TYR A 66 4.74 6.47 5.86
N VAL A 67 4.44 5.71 6.93
CA VAL A 67 3.20 4.92 7.03
C VAL A 67 2.08 5.61 7.78
N LYS A 68 2.33 6.78 8.39
CA LYS A 68 1.24 7.60 8.98
C LYS A 68 0.28 8.11 7.90
N ALA A 69 -1.00 8.24 8.26
CA ALA A 69 -2.07 8.64 7.33
C ALA A 69 -1.76 9.91 6.50
N LYS A 70 -1.22 10.95 7.14
CA LYS A 70 -0.83 12.18 6.44
C LYS A 70 0.20 11.94 5.33
N ALA A 71 1.20 11.11 5.59
CA ALA A 71 2.22 10.81 4.58
C ALA A 71 1.62 10.01 3.43
N GLN A 72 0.78 9.01 3.71
CA GLN A 72 0.09 8.24 2.67
C GLN A 72 -0.84 9.13 1.82
N SER A 73 -1.55 10.07 2.46
CA SER A 73 -2.38 11.10 1.80
C SER A 73 -1.57 11.96 0.83
N GLU A 74 -0.41 12.46 1.26
CA GLU A 74 0.51 13.23 0.40
C GLU A 74 1.04 12.38 -0.76
N LEU A 75 1.41 11.12 -0.50
CA LEU A 75 1.97 10.21 -1.51
C LEU A 75 0.96 9.80 -2.58
N ILE A 76 -0.32 9.58 -2.23
CA ILE A 76 -1.32 9.23 -3.24
C ILE A 76 -1.59 10.39 -4.20
N HIS A 77 -1.60 11.63 -3.70
CA HIS A 77 -1.71 12.82 -4.53
C HIS A 77 -0.51 13.00 -5.46
N LYS A 78 0.70 12.66 -4.99
CA LYS A 78 1.91 12.72 -5.80
C LYS A 78 1.85 11.82 -7.04
N VAL A 79 1.27 10.62 -6.94
CA VAL A 79 1.20 9.67 -8.06
C VAL A 79 -0.13 9.70 -8.82
N GLU A 80 -1.09 10.55 -8.43
CA GLU A 80 -2.44 10.52 -9.00
C GLU A 80 -2.46 10.68 -10.53
N PHE A 81 -1.49 11.42 -11.08
CA PHE A 81 -1.36 11.68 -12.52
C PHE A 81 -1.05 10.42 -13.34
N MET A 82 -0.37 9.43 -12.76
CA MET A 82 0.03 8.19 -13.46
C MET A 82 -0.96 7.05 -13.25
N LEU A 83 -1.94 7.20 -12.36
CA LEU A 83 -2.91 6.15 -12.07
C LEU A 83 -3.91 5.99 -13.23
N THR A 84 -4.23 4.74 -13.54
CA THR A 84 -5.32 4.40 -14.46
C THR A 84 -6.68 4.73 -13.85
N ASP A 85 -7.73 4.78 -14.67
CA ASP A 85 -9.09 5.03 -14.17
C ASP A 85 -9.57 3.92 -13.22
N GLU A 86 -9.15 2.67 -13.46
CA GLU A 86 -9.44 1.54 -12.58
C GLU A 86 -8.75 1.73 -11.21
N GLU A 87 -7.46 2.08 -11.20
CA GLU A 87 -6.69 2.34 -9.98
C GLU A 87 -7.28 3.51 -9.18
N LYS A 88 -7.62 4.61 -9.85
CA LYS A 88 -8.32 5.76 -9.25
C LYS A 88 -9.67 5.36 -8.65
N SER A 89 -10.37 4.40 -9.27
CA SER A 89 -11.64 3.89 -8.73
C SER A 89 -11.46 3.21 -7.37
N TYR A 90 -10.37 2.46 -7.17
CA TYR A 90 -10.05 1.81 -5.89
C TYR A 90 -9.66 2.83 -4.81
N VAL A 91 -8.89 3.85 -5.17
CA VAL A 91 -8.59 4.99 -4.27
C VAL A 91 -9.88 5.67 -3.83
N LYS A 92 -10.77 5.98 -4.77
CA LYS A 92 -12.06 6.63 -4.50
C LYS A 92 -12.96 5.76 -3.61
N LYS A 93 -13.00 4.44 -3.83
CA LYS A 93 -13.75 3.48 -3.00
C LYS A 93 -13.27 3.53 -1.54
N GLY A 94 -11.96 3.45 -1.31
CA GLY A 94 -11.38 3.55 0.02
C GLY A 94 -11.71 4.88 0.71
N ARG A 95 -11.48 5.99 0.01
CA ARG A 95 -11.77 7.36 0.50
C ARG A 95 -13.22 7.58 0.92
N ASN A 96 -14.16 6.92 0.25
CA ASN A 96 -15.58 7.05 0.51
C ASN A 96 -16.11 6.08 1.59
N THR A 97 -15.25 5.24 2.16
CA THR A 97 -15.63 4.34 3.24
C THR A 97 -16.02 5.14 4.48
N LYS A 98 -17.11 4.75 5.15
CA LYS A 98 -17.51 5.34 6.43
C LYS A 98 -16.48 5.04 7.50
N ILE A 99 -15.96 6.09 8.13
CA ILE A 99 -15.03 5.97 9.26
C ILE A 99 -15.87 5.84 10.53
N ASN A 100 -15.87 4.65 11.15
CA ASN A 100 -16.61 4.40 12.40
C ASN A 100 -15.88 4.90 13.65
N SER A 101 -14.60 5.23 13.54
CA SER A 101 -13.77 5.78 14.62
C SER A 101 -12.70 6.70 14.04
N SER A 102 -12.83 8.01 14.23
CA SER A 102 -11.77 8.96 13.84
C SER A 102 -10.78 9.11 14.99
N PRO A 103 -9.45 9.08 14.74
CA PRO A 103 -8.47 9.53 15.71
C PRO A 103 -8.76 10.99 16.10
N LYS A 104 -8.68 11.33 17.39
CA LYS A 104 -9.04 12.67 17.92
C LYS A 104 -8.21 13.84 17.34
N ASN A 105 -7.10 13.56 16.67
CA ASN A 105 -6.10 14.57 16.27
C ASN A 105 -5.66 14.49 14.78
N ALA A 106 -6.23 13.58 13.98
CA ALA A 106 -5.86 13.43 12.56
C ALA A 106 -6.88 14.15 11.68
N ASP A 107 -6.42 14.79 10.60
CA ASP A 107 -7.34 15.35 9.60
C ASP A 107 -8.15 14.20 9.00
N ILE A 108 -9.48 14.31 9.06
CA ILE A 108 -10.41 13.31 8.53
C ILE A 108 -10.14 13.09 7.04
N LEU A 109 -9.70 14.13 6.32
CA LEU A 109 -9.33 14.00 4.90
C LEU A 109 -8.08 13.14 4.72
N ASP A 110 -7.03 13.35 5.53
CA ASP A 110 -5.82 12.53 5.48
C ASP A 110 -6.13 11.06 5.72
N TYR A 111 -7.00 10.77 6.69
CA TYR A 111 -7.39 9.40 6.97
C TYR A 111 -8.16 8.76 5.81
N LYS A 112 -9.09 9.50 5.19
CA LYS A 112 -9.83 9.02 4.01
C LYS A 112 -8.89 8.73 2.84
N TYR A 113 -7.96 9.63 2.54
CA TYR A 113 -7.01 9.42 1.46
C TYR A 113 -6.03 8.29 1.77
N ALA A 114 -5.58 8.14 3.01
CA ALA A 114 -4.79 6.99 3.44
C ALA A 114 -5.54 5.67 3.23
N THR A 115 -6.81 5.57 3.62
CA THR A 115 -7.61 4.36 3.33
C THR A 115 -7.75 4.11 1.82
N GLY A 116 -7.86 5.17 1.02
CA GLY A 116 -7.84 5.08 -0.44
C GLY A 116 -6.50 4.54 -0.99
N PHE A 117 -5.39 5.04 -0.46
CA PHE A 117 -4.05 4.57 -0.76
C PHE A 117 -3.90 3.08 -0.42
N GLU A 118 -4.28 2.66 0.78
CA GLU A 118 -4.20 1.27 1.24
C GLU A 118 -5.07 0.37 0.35
N CYS A 119 -6.26 0.81 -0.06
CA CYS A 119 -7.11 0.08 -1.00
C CYS A 119 -6.41 -0.19 -2.33
N LEU A 120 -5.70 0.80 -2.88
CA LEU A 120 -4.96 0.66 -4.13
C LEU A 120 -3.86 -0.39 -4.01
N PHE A 121 -3.05 -0.33 -2.94
CA PHE A 121 -1.98 -1.30 -2.70
C PHE A 121 -2.53 -2.71 -2.48
N GLY A 122 -3.65 -2.84 -1.76
CA GLY A 122 -4.33 -4.12 -1.57
C GLY A 122 -4.86 -4.71 -2.87
N TYR A 123 -5.47 -3.88 -3.73
CA TYR A 123 -5.93 -4.30 -5.06
C TYR A 123 -4.77 -4.78 -5.93
N LEU A 124 -3.71 -3.98 -6.06
CA LEU A 124 -2.56 -4.33 -6.90
C LEU A 124 -1.88 -5.61 -6.43
N TYR A 125 -1.71 -5.76 -5.10
CA TYR A 125 -1.17 -6.97 -4.51
C TYR A 125 -2.02 -8.19 -4.81
N LEU A 126 -3.33 -8.15 -4.52
CA LEU A 126 -4.20 -9.32 -4.69
C LEU A 126 -4.46 -9.68 -6.15
N SER A 127 -4.41 -8.71 -7.06
CA SER A 127 -4.58 -8.92 -8.51
C SER A 127 -3.29 -9.36 -9.23
N ASN A 128 -2.22 -9.70 -8.49
CA ASN A 128 -0.92 -10.11 -9.02
C ASN A 128 -0.21 -9.02 -9.87
N GLN A 129 -0.51 -7.75 -9.63
CA GLN A 129 0.10 -6.63 -10.37
C GLN A 129 1.38 -6.13 -9.70
N ASP A 130 2.30 -7.05 -9.38
CA ASP A 130 3.52 -6.74 -8.60
C ASP A 130 4.40 -5.68 -9.28
N LEU A 131 4.57 -5.76 -10.60
CA LEU A 131 5.38 -4.80 -11.35
C LEU A 131 4.81 -3.39 -11.25
N ARG A 132 3.49 -3.25 -11.38
CA ARG A 132 2.78 -1.97 -11.28
C ARG A 132 2.82 -1.41 -9.86
N LEU A 133 2.67 -2.27 -8.86
CA LEU A 133 2.82 -1.92 -7.45
C LEU A 133 4.22 -1.36 -7.16
N ILE A 134 5.27 -2.01 -7.66
CA ILE A 134 6.66 -1.55 -7.49
C ILE A 134 6.92 -0.26 -8.29
N GLU A 135 6.36 -0.11 -9.49
CA GLU A 135 6.46 1.12 -10.29
C GLU A 135 5.89 2.32 -9.51
N ILE A 136 4.66 2.22 -9.02
CA ILE A 136 4.02 3.27 -8.22
C ILE A 136 4.84 3.58 -6.97
N PHE A 137 5.29 2.54 -6.24
CA PHE A 137 6.11 2.71 -5.04
C PHE A 137 7.42 3.46 -5.34
N LYS A 138 8.09 3.17 -6.45
CA LYS A 138 9.33 3.87 -6.83
C LYS A 138 9.10 5.37 -7.05
N ILE A 139 8.07 5.73 -7.83
CA ILE A 139 7.73 7.15 -8.07
C ILE A 139 7.36 7.87 -6.76
N MET A 140 6.73 7.18 -5.80
CA MET A 140 6.45 7.74 -4.48
C MET A 140 7.74 8.10 -3.73
N MET A 141 8.79 7.29 -3.85
CA MET A 141 10.04 7.44 -3.10
C MET A 141 11.07 8.39 -3.73
N GLU A 142 10.87 8.83 -4.98
CA GLU A 142 11.71 9.82 -5.69
C GLU A 142 11.59 11.26 -5.14
#